data_AF-A0A359KSF2-F1
#
_entry.id   AF-A0A359KSF2-F1
#
_cell.length_a   1.000
_cell.length_b   1.000
_cell.length_c   1.000
_cell.angle_alpha   90.00
_cell.angle_beta   90.00
_cell.angle_gamma   90.00
#
_symmetry.space_group_name_H-M   'P 1'
#
loop_
_entity.id
_entity.type
_entity.pdbx_description
1 polymer ?
#
loop_
_entity_poly.entity_id
_entity_poly.type
_entity_poly.pdbx_seq_one_letter_code
_entity_poly.pdbx_strand_id
1 'polypeptide(L)'
;MESSAGAKVANATVSGTLTYTGASRSLSCKTGTAGTCSVSVTSIPTRVTSVTFTVTKVTHATLAYKAADNRDPDSDSNGTTIVVRK
;
A
#
# COMPACT_ATOMS: atom_id res chain seq x y z
N MET A 1 -8.21 2.66 1.76
CA MET A 1 -8.71 3.25 0.51
C MET A 1 -10.06 3.88 0.75
N GLU A 2 -10.13 5.18 0.49
CA GLU A 2 -11.34 5.98 0.60
C GLU A 2 -11.53 6.83 -0.66
N SER A 3 -12.74 7.30 -0.90
CA SER A 3 -13.02 8.33 -1.89
C SER A 3 -12.63 9.70 -1.36
N SER A 4 -12.64 10.73 -2.21
CA SER A 4 -12.40 12.12 -1.79
C SER A 4 -13.37 12.62 -0.70
N ALA A 5 -14.57 12.02 -0.63
CA ALA A 5 -15.58 12.29 0.40
C ALA A 5 -15.39 11.47 1.70
N GLY A 6 -14.33 10.64 1.79
CA GLY A 6 -14.05 9.79 2.96
C GLY A 6 -14.83 8.48 3.01
N ALA A 7 -15.56 8.10 1.95
CA ALA A 7 -16.29 6.83 1.91
C ALA A 7 -15.33 5.66 1.61
N LYS A 8 -15.49 4.52 2.27
CA LYS A 8 -14.64 3.33 2.04
C LYS A 8 -14.80 2.81 0.61
N VAL A 9 -13.69 2.51 -0.06
CA VAL A 9 -13.69 2.02 -1.45
C VAL A 9 -13.34 0.54 -1.50
N ALA A 10 -14.33 -0.28 -1.79
CA ALA A 10 -14.15 -1.70 -2.08
C ALA A 10 -13.66 -1.91 -3.52
N ASN A 11 -13.12 -3.09 -3.79
CA ASN A 11 -12.74 -3.56 -5.11
C ASN A 11 -11.63 -2.77 -5.84
N ALA A 12 -10.90 -1.89 -5.16
CA ALA A 12 -9.73 -1.25 -5.72
C ALA A 12 -8.56 -2.22 -5.68
N THR A 13 -7.90 -2.43 -6.82
CA THR A 13 -6.64 -3.18 -6.89
C THR A 13 -5.50 -2.24 -6.57
N VAL A 14 -4.74 -2.60 -5.53
CA VAL A 14 -3.54 -1.90 -5.07
C VAL A 14 -2.36 -2.76 -5.44
N SER A 15 -1.43 -2.22 -6.22
CA SER A 15 -0.18 -2.86 -6.57
C SER A 15 0.97 -2.04 -6.04
N GLY A 16 1.99 -2.73 -5.53
CA GLY A 16 3.17 -2.11 -4.98
C GLY A 16 4.35 -3.05 -4.98
N THR A 17 5.48 -2.52 -4.54
CA THR A 17 6.74 -3.23 -4.47
C THR A 17 7.27 -3.12 -3.05
N LEU A 18 7.56 -4.25 -2.43
CA LEU A 18 8.31 -4.32 -1.18
C LEU A 18 9.79 -4.44 -1.50
N THR A 19 10.62 -3.53 -1.00
CA THR A 19 12.07 -3.54 -1.16
C THR A 19 12.78 -3.63 0.19
N TYR A 20 13.88 -4.37 0.22
CA TYR A 20 14.80 -4.45 1.34
C TYR A 20 16.19 -4.85 0.85
N THR A 21 17.19 -4.79 1.74
CA THR A 21 18.58 -5.04 1.35
C THR A 21 18.75 -6.41 0.68
N GLY A 22 19.03 -6.39 -0.63
CA GLY A 22 19.28 -7.56 -1.45
C GLY A 22 18.04 -8.21 -2.09
N ALA A 23 16.84 -7.61 -1.99
CA ALA A 23 15.65 -8.14 -2.67
C ALA A 23 14.56 -7.09 -2.94
N SER A 24 13.72 -7.42 -3.92
CA SER A 24 12.51 -6.68 -4.27
C SER A 24 11.39 -7.67 -4.60
N ARG A 25 10.16 -7.38 -4.17
CA ARG A 25 8.99 -8.25 -4.36
C ARG A 25 7.78 -7.43 -4.77
N SER A 26 7.18 -7.77 -5.90
CA SER A 26 5.88 -7.22 -6.32
C SER A 26 4.75 -7.82 -5.50
N LEU A 27 3.84 -6.98 -5.03
CA LEU A 27 2.68 -7.33 -4.24
C LEU A 27 1.43 -6.70 -4.86
N SER A 28 0.30 -7.39 -4.74
CA SER A 28 -0.99 -6.86 -5.15
C SER A 28 -2.09 -7.38 -4.23
N CYS A 29 -3.02 -6.51 -3.87
CA CYS A 29 -4.24 -6.90 -3.16
C CYS A 29 -5.44 -6.09 -3.64
N LYS A 30 -6.64 -6.61 -3.38
CA LYS A 30 -7.90 -5.96 -3.72
C LYS A 30 -8.64 -5.59 -2.46
N THR A 31 -9.09 -4.35 -2.35
CA THR A 31 -9.77 -3.85 -1.14
C THR A 31 -11.12 -4.53 -0.91
N GLY A 32 -11.40 -4.87 0.35
CA GLY A 32 -12.71 -5.30 0.81
C GLY A 32 -13.65 -4.11 1.09
N THR A 33 -14.83 -4.40 1.63
CA THR A 33 -15.86 -3.40 1.96
C THR A 33 -15.40 -2.36 2.99
N ALA A 34 -14.43 -2.70 3.85
CA ALA A 34 -13.79 -1.77 4.78
C ALA A 34 -12.79 -0.80 4.11
N GLY A 35 -12.57 -0.93 2.79
CA GLY A 35 -11.58 -0.12 2.07
C GLY A 35 -10.13 -0.55 2.32
N THR A 36 -9.90 -1.68 2.97
CA THR A 36 -8.59 -2.21 3.30
C THR A 36 -8.31 -3.51 2.55
N CYS A 37 -7.03 -3.81 2.33
CA CYS A 37 -6.56 -5.14 1.96
C CYS A 37 -5.21 -5.41 2.58
N SER A 38 -4.89 -6.68 2.78
CA SER A 38 -3.65 -7.11 3.40
C SER A 38 -2.78 -7.85 2.38
N VAL A 39 -1.49 -7.61 2.44
CA VAL A 39 -0.46 -8.38 1.74
C VAL A 39 0.45 -9.03 2.77
N SER A 40 0.78 -10.30 2.57
CA SER A 40 1.65 -11.04 3.47
C SER A 40 2.92 -11.44 2.73
N VAL A 41 4.07 -11.16 3.35
CA VAL A 41 5.39 -11.49 2.80
C VAL A 41 6.08 -12.41 3.78
N THR A 42 6.28 -13.65 3.37
CA THR A 42 7.05 -14.64 4.12
C THR A 42 8.53 -14.58 3.76
N SER A 43 9.38 -15.13 4.63
CA SER A 43 10.81 -15.33 4.36
C SER A 43 11.65 -14.05 4.17
N ILE A 44 11.30 -12.98 4.88
CA ILE A 44 12.20 -11.83 5.02
C ILE A 44 13.37 -12.26 5.91
N PRO A 45 14.64 -12.13 5.47
CA PRO A 45 15.79 -12.54 6.28
C PRO A 45 15.83 -11.82 7.63
N THR A 46 16.19 -12.53 8.70
CA THR A 46 16.17 -11.99 10.08
C THR A 46 17.11 -10.80 10.30
N ARG A 47 18.14 -10.64 9.46
CA ARG A 47 19.04 -9.48 9.47
C ARG A 47 18.42 -8.19 8.92
N VAL A 48 17.28 -8.28 8.23
CA VAL A 48 16.59 -7.12 7.65
C VAL A 48 15.82 -6.43 8.78
N THR A 49 16.24 -5.22 9.11
CA THR A 49 15.64 -4.40 10.18
C THR A 49 14.59 -3.42 9.66
N SER A 50 14.54 -3.21 8.35
CA SER A 50 13.54 -2.36 7.70
C SER A 50 13.21 -2.86 6.31
N VAL A 51 11.96 -2.64 5.91
CA VAL A 51 11.47 -2.85 4.55
C VAL A 51 10.71 -1.60 4.11
N THR A 52 10.74 -1.30 2.82
CA THR A 52 9.99 -0.20 2.24
C THR A 52 8.94 -0.76 1.31
N PHE A 53 7.67 -0.46 1.56
CA PHE A 53 6.59 -0.76 0.65
C PHE A 53 6.24 0.48 -0.16
N THR A 54 6.40 0.41 -1.48
CA THR A 54 6.04 1.49 -2.41
C THR A 54 4.80 1.07 -3.20
N VAL A 55 3.69 1.78 -3.02
CA VAL A 55 2.51 1.66 -3.89
C VAL A 55 2.88 2.21 -5.27
N THR A 56 2.80 1.35 -6.29
CA THR A 56 3.17 1.69 -7.67
C THR A 56 1.94 2.00 -8.53
N LYS A 57 0.79 1.39 -8.21
CA LYS A 57 -0.44 1.56 -8.97
C LYS A 57 -1.67 1.27 -8.13
N VAL A 58 -2.71 2.08 -8.31
CA VAL A 58 -4.05 1.81 -7.80
C VAL A 58 -5.03 1.91 -8.96
N THR A 59 -5.89 0.89 -9.12
CA THR A 59 -6.92 0.87 -10.16
C THR A 59 -8.26 0.47 -9.59
N HIS A 60 -9.31 1.09 -10.10
CA HIS A 60 -10.69 0.74 -9.83
C HIS A 60 -11.49 0.85 -11.13
N ALA A 61 -12.60 0.12 -11.25
CA ALA A 61 -13.39 0.08 -12.48
C ALA A 61 -14.04 1.43 -12.83
N THR A 62 -14.48 2.17 -11.82
CA THR A 62 -15.26 3.42 -11.98
C THR A 62 -14.63 4.64 -11.32
N LEU A 63 -13.56 4.46 -10.55
CA LEU A 63 -12.93 5.54 -9.77
C LEU A 63 -11.50 5.72 -10.26
N ALA A 64 -11.10 6.97 -10.48
CA ALA A 64 -9.73 7.32 -10.77
C ALA A 64 -8.97 7.56 -9.46
N TYR A 65 -7.80 6.95 -9.33
CA TYR A 65 -6.91 7.21 -8.20
C TYR A 65 -6.20 8.55 -8.37
N LYS A 66 -6.17 9.36 -7.31
CA LYS A 66 -5.47 10.65 -7.25
C LYS A 66 -4.53 10.64 -6.04
N ALA A 67 -3.22 10.59 -6.29
CA ALA A 67 -2.23 10.52 -5.23
C ALA A 67 -2.24 11.76 -4.32
N ALA A 68 -2.60 12.93 -4.85
CA ALA A 68 -2.73 14.17 -4.07
C ALA A 68 -3.84 14.11 -3.00
N ASP A 69 -4.80 13.18 -3.14
CA ASP A 69 -5.88 12.98 -2.19
C ASP A 69 -5.50 11.97 -1.08
N ASN A 70 -4.31 11.38 -1.13
CA ASN A 70 -3.83 10.51 -0.07
C ASN A 70 -3.77 11.29 1.24
N ARG A 71 -4.29 10.67 2.30
CA ARG A 71 -4.19 11.20 3.65
C ARG A 71 -3.38 10.25 4.50
N ASP A 72 -2.38 10.80 5.16
CA ASP A 72 -1.63 10.12 6.20
C ASP A 72 -1.88 10.86 7.52
N PRO A 73 -2.74 10.32 8.40
CA PRO A 73 -2.98 10.89 9.72
C PRO A 73 -1.74 10.91 10.62
N ASP A 74 -0.84 9.94 10.42
CA ASP A 74 0.33 9.71 11.27
C ASP A 74 1.57 10.47 10.75
N SER A 75 1.47 11.00 9.52
CA SER A 75 2.45 11.87 8.86
C SER A 75 3.85 11.26 8.71
N ASP A 76 3.97 9.93 8.79
CA ASP A 76 5.22 9.19 8.66
C ASP A 76 5.50 8.74 7.21
N SER A 77 4.52 8.92 6.32
CA SER A 77 4.55 8.60 4.90
C SER A 77 3.93 9.71 4.05
N ASN A 78 4.12 9.59 2.73
CA ASN A 78 3.38 10.38 1.73
C ASN A 78 2.17 9.60 1.18
N GLY A 79 1.69 8.59 1.92
CA GLY A 79 0.60 7.70 1.50
C GLY A 79 0.94 6.74 0.35
N THR A 80 2.16 6.75 -0.17
CA THR A 80 2.62 5.81 -1.23
C THR A 80 3.90 5.07 -0.88
N THR A 81 4.69 5.57 0.08
CA THR A 81 5.93 4.92 0.54
C THR A 81 5.87 4.70 2.04
N ILE A 82 5.77 3.44 2.46
CA ILE A 82 5.60 3.04 3.86
C ILE A 82 6.87 2.32 4.31
N VAL A 83 7.53 2.82 5.34
CA VAL A 83 8.73 2.18 5.91
C VAL A 83 8.32 1.39 7.14
N VAL A 84 8.41 0.06 7.06
CA VAL A 84 8.14 -0.84 8.18
C VAL A 84 9.48 -1.23 8.80
N ARG A 85 9.63 -1.00 10.10
CA ARG A 85 10.82 -1.35 10.88
C ARG A 85 10.48 -2.45 11.88
N LYS A 86 11.48 -3.26 12.22
CA LYS A 86 11.39 -4.24 13.31
C LYS A 86 11.58 -3.57 14.66
#